data_AF-A0A6G0FLN6-F1
#
_entry.id   AF-A0A6G0FLN6-F1
#
_cell.length_a   1.000
_cell.length_b   1.000
_cell.length_c   1.000
_cell.angle_alpha   90.00
_cell.angle_beta   90.00
_cell.angle_gamma   90.00
#
_symmetry.space_group_name_H-M   'P 1'
#
loop_
_entity.id
_entity.type
_entity.pdbx_description
1 polymer ?
#
loop_
_entity_poly.entity_id
_entity_poly.type
_entity_poly.pdbx_seq_one_letter_code
_entity_poly.pdbx_strand_id
1 'polypeptide(L)'
;MLGRNLNQRRRRLPEYDLTPEIKAAQDEVLTAHYGEALVRAFTCCSDPRTDTVDIVEKSFARLEAGWMLYERDPRLHLFELVEEYSVRALRRVPARWEPDSWYTANYVRLFKDVASAEELAALKAILAIDEEGRRKARGEDNPRVNEALHVYEARRVYGWPVDLTSKRMGVNQNSVGPMTSRIERKIDRTAGAASAAAAQALFNRYMQKGGGF
;
A
#
# COMPACT_ATOMS: atom_id res chain seq x y z
N MET A 1 28.81 -18.25 -30.51
CA MET A 1 28.93 -17.10 -29.59
C MET A 1 28.15 -15.93 -30.18
N LEU A 2 26.88 -15.78 -29.80
CA LEU A 2 26.07 -14.62 -30.19
C LEU A 2 26.21 -13.57 -29.09
N GLY A 3 27.24 -12.74 -29.19
CA GLY A 3 27.32 -11.47 -28.49
C GLY A 3 26.22 -10.55 -29.01
N ARG A 4 24.99 -10.75 -28.53
CA ARG A 4 23.85 -9.87 -28.84
C ARG A 4 24.10 -8.52 -28.19
N ASN A 5 24.42 -7.56 -29.05
CA ASN A 5 24.47 -6.12 -28.81
C ASN A 5 23.24 -5.61 -28.03
N LEU A 6 23.31 -5.66 -26.69
CA LEU A 6 22.38 -4.95 -25.79
C LEU A 6 22.50 -3.42 -25.96
N ASN A 7 23.60 -2.93 -26.52
CA ASN A 7 23.87 -1.50 -26.69
C ASN A 7 23.15 -0.84 -27.89
N GLN A 8 22.60 -1.61 -28.84
CA GLN A 8 21.89 -1.03 -30.01
C GLN A 8 20.42 -0.71 -29.75
N ARG A 9 19.84 -1.11 -28.61
CA ARG A 9 18.46 -0.75 -28.21
C ARG A 9 18.35 0.55 -27.41
N ARG A 10 19.46 1.28 -27.20
CA ARG A 10 19.42 2.72 -26.89
C ARG A 10 19.29 3.56 -28.18
N ARG A 11 18.49 3.10 -29.15
CA ARG A 11 17.91 4.03 -30.12
C ARG A 11 17.09 4.98 -29.27
N ARG A 12 17.51 6.24 -29.18
CA ARG A 12 16.63 7.33 -28.77
C ARG A 12 15.37 7.11 -29.60
N LEU A 13 14.29 6.69 -28.93
CA LEU A 13 12.97 6.69 -29.56
C LEU A 13 12.82 8.11 -30.13
N PRO A 14 12.23 8.27 -31.32
CA PRO A 14 11.95 9.61 -31.83
C PRO A 14 11.32 10.38 -30.67
N GLU A 15 11.95 11.48 -30.26
CA GLU A 15 11.33 12.41 -29.31
C GLU A 15 10.03 12.81 -30.01
N TYR A 16 8.94 12.15 -29.62
CA TYR A 16 7.64 12.58 -30.05
C TYR A 16 7.46 13.92 -29.36
N ASP A 17 7.21 14.97 -30.13
CA ASP A 17 6.75 16.22 -29.55
C ASP A 17 5.53 15.84 -28.70
N LEU A 18 5.54 16.19 -27.41
CA LEU A 18 4.44 15.87 -26.50
C LEU A 18 3.21 16.64 -26.95
N THR A 19 2.47 16.09 -27.91
CA THR A 19 1.31 16.76 -28.47
C THR A 19 0.21 16.82 -27.42
N PRO A 20 -0.69 17.81 -27.51
CA PRO A 20 -1.85 17.89 -26.61
C PRO A 20 -2.66 16.59 -26.56
N GLU A 21 -2.77 15.87 -27.67
CA GLU A 21 -3.51 14.61 -27.79
C GLU A 21 -2.83 13.47 -27.02
N ILE A 22 -1.50 13.35 -27.12
CA ILE A 22 -0.75 12.35 -26.36
C ILE A 22 -0.82 12.64 -24.87
N LYS A 23 -0.69 13.92 -24.48
CA LYS A 23 -0.78 14.30 -23.08
C LYS A 23 -2.18 14.00 -22.52
N ALA A 24 -3.23 14.31 -23.28
CA ALA A 24 -4.60 13.97 -22.90
C ALA A 24 -4.80 12.46 -22.72
N ALA A 25 -4.27 11.63 -23.62
CA ALA A 25 -4.34 10.17 -23.50
C ALA A 25 -3.56 9.63 -22.28
N GLN A 26 -2.39 10.19 -21.99
CA GLN A 26 -1.62 9.86 -20.79
C GLN A 26 -2.38 10.21 -19.51
N ASP A 27 -2.95 11.42 -19.44
CA ASP A 27 -3.71 11.90 -18.29
C ASP A 27 -5.01 11.12 -18.09
N GLU A 28 -5.65 10.66 -19.18
CA GLU A 28 -6.81 9.78 -19.14
C GLU A 28 -6.46 8.42 -18.50
N VAL A 29 -5.37 7.79 -18.93
CA VAL A 29 -4.90 6.51 -18.34
C VAL A 29 -4.60 6.68 -16.86
N LEU A 30 -3.89 7.75 -16.47
CA LEU A 30 -3.63 8.02 -15.06
C LEU A 30 -4.93 8.16 -14.30
N THR A 31 -5.82 9.05 -14.74
CA THR A 31 -7.06 9.36 -14.04
C THR A 31 -7.96 8.13 -13.90
N ALA A 32 -8.09 7.34 -14.97
CA ALA A 32 -8.94 6.15 -14.99
C ALA A 32 -8.41 5.04 -14.07
N HIS A 33 -7.09 4.89 -13.94
CA HIS A 33 -6.48 3.75 -13.27
C HIS A 33 -5.68 4.08 -12.00
N TYR A 34 -5.67 5.35 -11.55
CA TYR A 34 -4.92 5.76 -10.37
C TYR A 34 -5.33 4.99 -9.11
N GLY A 35 -6.63 4.78 -8.90
CA GLY A 35 -7.14 4.00 -7.76
C GLY A 35 -6.68 2.55 -7.78
N GLU A 36 -6.81 1.88 -8.94
CA GLU A 36 -6.31 0.50 -9.13
C GLU A 36 -4.80 0.40 -8.92
N ALA A 37 -4.05 1.39 -9.41
CA ALA A 37 -2.60 1.47 -9.24
C ALA A 37 -2.20 1.64 -7.76
N LEU A 38 -2.92 2.47 -6.99
CA LEU A 38 -2.68 2.63 -5.56
C LEU A 38 -2.95 1.34 -4.78
N VAL A 39 -4.06 0.65 -5.08
CA VAL A 39 -4.35 -0.66 -4.47
C VAL A 39 -3.23 -1.64 -4.79
N ARG A 40 -2.79 -1.71 -6.05
CA ARG A 40 -1.72 -2.61 -6.47
C ARG A 40 -0.38 -2.29 -5.78
N ALA A 41 0.00 -1.02 -5.73
CA ALA A 41 1.20 -0.57 -5.01
C ALA A 41 1.17 -0.99 -3.54
N PHE A 42 0.03 -0.74 -2.87
CA PHE A 42 -0.18 -1.12 -1.48
C PHE A 42 -0.04 -2.64 -1.26
N THR A 43 -0.68 -3.43 -2.12
CA THR A 43 -0.67 -4.89 -1.99
C THR A 43 0.68 -5.53 -2.31
N CYS A 44 1.50 -4.89 -3.13
CA CYS A 44 2.83 -5.38 -3.51
C CYS A 44 3.92 -4.97 -2.50
N CYS A 45 3.81 -3.80 -1.86
CA CYS A 45 4.79 -3.37 -0.87
C CYS A 45 4.65 -4.09 0.47
N SER A 46 3.43 -4.25 1.00
CA SER A 46 3.23 -4.93 2.29
C SER A 46 4.11 -4.43 3.48
N ASP A 47 4.54 -3.16 3.48
CA ASP A 47 5.22 -2.48 4.60
C ASP A 47 4.63 -1.06 4.74
N PRO A 48 4.24 -0.61 5.94
CA PRO A 48 3.59 0.70 6.12
C PRO A 48 4.52 1.89 5.89
N ARG A 49 5.84 1.68 5.76
CA ARG A 49 6.82 2.75 5.49
C ARG A 49 6.97 3.09 4.02
N THR A 50 6.38 2.30 3.12
CA THR A 50 6.42 2.60 1.69
C THR A 50 5.33 3.60 1.32
N ASP A 51 5.71 4.68 0.66
CA ASP A 51 4.76 5.64 0.11
C ASP A 51 4.19 5.12 -1.22
N THR A 52 2.93 4.69 -1.19
CA THR A 52 2.24 4.14 -2.36
C THR A 52 1.92 5.21 -3.40
N VAL A 53 1.75 6.47 -2.99
CA VAL A 53 1.54 7.60 -3.91
C VAL A 53 2.80 7.86 -4.70
N ASP A 54 3.94 7.97 -4.03
CA ASP A 54 5.26 8.15 -4.66
C ASP A 54 5.57 7.02 -5.66
N ILE A 55 5.22 5.78 -5.31
CA ILE A 55 5.37 4.63 -6.23
C ILE A 55 4.54 4.83 -7.49
N VAL A 56 3.24 5.12 -7.36
CA VAL A 56 2.33 5.28 -8.51
C VAL A 56 2.75 6.45 -9.39
N GLU A 57 3.12 7.58 -8.79
CA GLU A 57 3.57 8.78 -9.53
C GLU A 57 4.87 8.52 -10.30
N LYS A 58 5.83 7.80 -9.70
CA LYS A 58 7.06 7.40 -10.38
C LYS A 58 6.80 6.40 -11.51
N SER A 59 5.89 5.46 -11.31
CA SER A 59 5.48 4.51 -12.35
C SER A 59 4.80 5.22 -13.51
N PHE A 60 3.95 6.21 -13.23
CA PHE A 60 3.33 7.02 -14.26
C PHE A 60 4.33 7.88 -15.03
N ALA A 61 5.22 8.61 -14.34
CA ALA A 61 6.27 9.39 -15.00
C ALA A 61 7.17 8.50 -15.90
N ARG A 62 7.39 7.24 -15.48
CA ARG A 62 8.14 6.28 -16.30
C ARG A 62 7.34 5.81 -17.52
N LEU A 63 6.03 5.62 -17.38
CA LEU A 63 5.13 5.30 -18.49
C LEU A 63 5.11 6.44 -19.51
N GLU A 64 4.95 7.69 -19.08
CA GLU A 64 4.96 8.88 -19.94
C GLU A 64 6.28 8.96 -20.74
N ALA A 65 7.42 8.82 -20.05
CA ALA A 65 8.75 8.84 -20.67
C ALA A 65 8.98 7.70 -21.68
N GLY A 66 8.18 6.63 -21.62
CA GLY A 66 8.28 5.46 -22.48
C GLY A 66 7.06 5.24 -23.37
N TRP A 67 6.15 6.21 -23.48
CA TRP A 67 4.80 6.03 -24.04
C TRP A 67 4.76 5.29 -25.38
N MET A 68 5.68 5.62 -26.30
CA MET A 68 5.80 4.96 -27.62
C MET A 68 5.98 3.44 -27.56
N LEU A 69 6.55 2.92 -26.47
CA LEU A 69 6.73 1.48 -26.27
C LEU A 69 5.46 0.81 -25.75
N TYR A 70 4.54 1.58 -25.18
CA TYR A 70 3.45 1.11 -24.32
C TYR A 70 2.07 1.52 -24.81
N GLU A 71 1.96 2.37 -25.84
CA GLU A 71 0.72 2.95 -26.38
C GLU A 71 -0.38 1.91 -26.64
N ARG A 72 -0.01 0.68 -27.01
CA ARG A 72 -0.98 -0.39 -27.29
C ARG A 72 -1.67 -0.93 -26.03
N ASP A 73 -0.99 -0.89 -24.88
CA ASP A 73 -1.54 -1.37 -23.60
C ASP A 73 -0.95 -0.58 -22.42
N PRO A 74 -1.23 0.73 -22.33
CA PRO A 74 -0.62 1.60 -21.34
C PRO A 74 -1.04 1.25 -19.91
N ARG A 75 -2.25 0.68 -19.76
CA ARG A 75 -2.77 0.20 -18.46
C ARG A 75 -1.96 -0.99 -17.94
N LEU A 76 -1.76 -2.03 -18.76
CA LEU A 76 -0.98 -3.19 -18.34
C LEU A 76 0.43 -2.76 -17.94
N HIS A 77 1.07 -1.93 -18.77
CA HIS A 77 2.42 -1.44 -18.48
C HIS A 77 2.50 -0.53 -17.26
N LEU A 78 1.48 0.30 -16.99
CA LEU A 78 1.38 1.04 -15.73
C LEU A 78 1.42 0.09 -14.54
N PHE A 79 0.65 -0.99 -14.59
CA PHE A 79 0.58 -1.96 -13.49
C PHE A 79 1.89 -2.75 -13.32
N GLU A 80 2.54 -3.16 -14.42
CA GLU A 80 3.88 -3.77 -14.38
C GLU A 80 4.90 -2.82 -13.74
N LEU A 81 4.87 -1.53 -14.11
CA LEU A 81 5.74 -0.51 -13.53
C LEU A 81 5.43 -0.28 -12.05
N VAL A 82 4.17 -0.30 -11.64
CA VAL A 82 3.79 -0.19 -10.22
C VAL A 82 4.37 -1.35 -9.42
N GLU A 83 4.25 -2.58 -9.92
CA GLU A 83 4.83 -3.75 -9.26
C GLU A 83 6.36 -3.66 -9.16
N GLU A 84 7.03 -3.28 -10.26
CA GLU A 84 8.48 -3.11 -10.30
C GLU A 84 8.97 -2.06 -9.28
N TYR A 85 8.30 -0.91 -9.21
CA TYR A 85 8.66 0.17 -8.29
C TYR A 85 8.30 -0.17 -6.85
N SER A 86 7.25 -0.95 -6.62
CA SER A 86 6.89 -1.47 -5.29
C SER A 86 7.99 -2.36 -4.72
N VAL A 87 8.51 -3.30 -5.52
CA VAL A 87 9.63 -4.16 -5.12
C VAL A 87 10.90 -3.35 -4.86
N ARG A 88 11.16 -2.32 -5.67
CA ARG A 88 12.31 -1.42 -5.48
C ARG A 88 12.18 -0.60 -4.20
N ALA A 89 10.99 -0.09 -3.90
CA ALA A 89 10.71 0.65 -2.68
C ALA A 89 11.00 -0.21 -1.44
N LEU A 90 10.53 -1.46 -1.44
CA LEU A 90 10.78 -2.41 -0.35
C LEU A 90 12.27 -2.62 -0.05
N ARG A 91 13.12 -2.73 -1.09
CA ARG A 91 14.57 -2.88 -0.92
C ARG A 91 15.26 -1.67 -0.28
N ARG A 92 14.61 -0.50 -0.33
CA ARG A 92 15.13 0.74 0.26
C ARG A 92 14.62 0.96 1.68
N VAL A 93 13.62 0.19 2.10
CA VAL A 93 13.09 0.28 3.46
C VAL A 93 14.18 -0.18 4.44
N PRO A 94 14.56 0.66 5.42
CA PRO A 94 15.59 0.30 6.38
C PRO A 94 15.24 -0.98 7.15
N ALA A 95 16.25 -1.84 7.35
CA ALA A 95 16.09 -3.06 8.16
C ALA A 95 15.75 -2.74 9.62
N ARG A 96 16.25 -1.61 10.13
CA ARG A 96 15.94 -1.11 11.46
C ARG A 96 14.55 -0.46 11.46
N TRP A 97 13.74 -0.82 12.45
CA TRP A 97 12.45 -0.19 12.71
C TRP A 97 12.64 1.03 13.62
N GLU A 98 12.01 2.14 13.28
CA GLU A 98 11.92 3.33 14.15
C GLU A 98 10.45 3.50 14.55
N PRO A 99 10.12 3.68 15.85
CA PRO A 99 8.73 3.73 16.32
C PRO A 99 7.86 4.75 15.58
N ASP A 100 8.46 5.85 15.13
CA ASP A 100 7.80 7.02 14.53
C ASP A 100 7.52 6.82 13.02
N SER A 101 7.93 5.69 12.45
CA SER A 101 7.81 5.43 11.01
C SER A 101 6.51 4.74 10.59
N TRP A 102 5.58 4.51 11.53
CA TRP A 102 4.31 3.84 11.22
C TRP A 102 3.28 4.82 10.66
N TYR A 103 2.91 4.63 9.39
CA TYR A 103 1.83 5.36 8.74
C TYR A 103 0.61 4.46 8.52
N THR A 104 -0.50 4.77 9.19
CA THR A 104 -1.79 4.14 8.92
C THR A 104 -2.36 4.67 7.61
N ALA A 105 -2.40 3.83 6.59
CA ALA A 105 -2.98 4.19 5.31
C ALA A 105 -4.49 4.39 5.41
N ASN A 106 -5.04 5.29 4.60
CA ASN A 106 -6.49 5.45 4.48
C ASN A 106 -7.10 4.29 3.67
N TYR A 107 -7.33 3.15 4.34
CA TYR A 107 -7.83 1.93 3.69
C TYR A 107 -9.20 2.14 3.03
N VAL A 108 -10.05 3.01 3.59
CA VAL A 108 -11.34 3.35 2.97
C VAL A 108 -11.12 3.97 1.59
N ARG A 109 -10.21 4.96 1.49
CA ARG A 109 -9.88 5.58 0.20
C ARG A 109 -9.24 4.59 -0.77
N LEU A 110 -8.36 3.72 -0.29
CA LEU A 110 -7.67 2.73 -1.13
C LEU A 110 -8.66 1.73 -1.73
N PHE A 111 -9.57 1.18 -0.91
CA PHE A 111 -10.43 0.08 -1.33
C PHE A 111 -11.87 0.51 -1.69
N LYS A 112 -12.18 1.82 -1.78
CA LYS A 112 -13.55 2.34 -2.01
C LYS A 112 -14.27 1.71 -3.21
N ASP A 113 -13.53 1.41 -4.28
CA ASP A 113 -14.11 0.97 -5.56
C ASP A 113 -14.23 -0.56 -5.66
N VAL A 114 -13.62 -1.30 -4.72
CA VAL A 114 -13.51 -2.77 -4.77
C VAL A 114 -14.04 -3.48 -3.53
N ALA A 115 -14.17 -2.76 -2.41
CA ALA A 115 -14.69 -3.30 -1.17
C ALA A 115 -16.23 -3.31 -1.15
N SER A 116 -16.80 -4.35 -0.56
CA SER A 116 -18.23 -4.44 -0.26
C SER A 116 -18.64 -3.40 0.79
N ALA A 117 -19.94 -3.17 0.94
CA ALA A 117 -20.46 -2.26 1.97
C ALA A 117 -20.07 -2.70 3.40
N GLU A 118 -20.03 -4.01 3.65
CA GLU A 118 -19.61 -4.59 4.93
C GLU A 118 -18.10 -4.37 5.17
N GLU A 119 -17.28 -4.64 4.15
CA GLU A 119 -15.84 -4.41 4.20
C GLU A 119 -15.53 -2.92 4.45
N LEU A 120 -16.20 -2.01 3.75
CA LEU A 120 -16.05 -0.56 3.95
C LEU A 120 -16.45 -0.10 5.34
N ALA A 121 -17.49 -0.69 5.94
CA ALA A 121 -17.88 -0.37 7.32
C ALA A 121 -16.78 -0.78 8.32
N ALA A 122 -16.18 -1.96 8.14
CA ALA A 122 -15.06 -2.40 8.96
C ALA A 122 -13.80 -1.52 8.78
N LEU A 123 -13.49 -1.11 7.55
CA LEU A 123 -12.38 -0.18 7.27
C LEU A 123 -12.60 1.20 7.90
N LYS A 124 -13.84 1.72 7.88
CA LYS A 124 -14.19 2.99 8.56
C LYS A 124 -13.99 2.89 10.07
N ALA A 125 -14.29 1.74 10.68
CA ALA A 125 -14.04 1.53 12.10
C ALA A 125 -12.54 1.56 12.45
N ILE A 126 -11.67 1.02 11.59
CA ILE A 126 -10.21 1.11 11.75
C ILE A 126 -9.76 2.58 11.79
N LEU A 127 -10.22 3.41 10.84
CA LEU A 127 -9.91 4.85 10.81
C LEU A 127 -10.44 5.59 12.04
N ALA A 128 -11.66 5.27 12.48
CA ALA A 128 -12.24 5.88 13.68
C ALA A 128 -11.43 5.57 14.94
N ILE A 129 -10.87 4.36 15.06
CA ILE A 129 -9.98 3.98 16.19
C ILE A 129 -8.69 4.81 16.14
N ASP A 130 -8.11 4.97 14.95
CA ASP A 130 -6.90 5.77 14.74
C ASP A 130 -7.12 7.24 15.15
N GLU A 131 -8.18 7.86 14.62
CA GLU A 131 -8.60 9.22 14.94
C GLU A 131 -8.92 9.40 16.43
N GLU A 132 -9.60 8.42 17.05
CA GLU A 132 -9.91 8.45 18.49
C GLU A 132 -8.61 8.47 19.32
N GLY A 133 -7.61 7.68 18.95
CA GLY A 133 -6.33 7.64 19.64
C GLY A 133 -5.56 8.95 19.53
N ARG A 134 -5.45 9.51 18.31
CA ARG A 134 -4.82 10.83 18.09
C ARG A 134 -5.51 11.94 18.87
N ARG A 135 -6.85 11.96 18.88
CA ARG A 135 -7.63 12.94 19.64
C ARG A 135 -7.40 12.82 21.15
N LYS A 136 -7.39 11.61 21.70
CA LYS A 136 -7.16 11.40 23.15
C LYS A 136 -5.76 11.80 23.59
N ALA A 137 -4.79 11.65 22.70
CA ALA A 137 -3.42 12.13 22.90
C ALA A 137 -3.28 13.65 22.76
N ARG A 138 -4.36 14.39 22.47
CA ARG A 138 -4.37 15.86 22.29
C ARG A 138 -3.32 16.39 21.30
N GLY A 139 -2.90 15.58 20.33
CA GLY A 139 -1.84 15.94 19.40
C GLY A 139 -0.43 15.95 20.01
N GLU A 140 -0.24 15.31 21.17
CA GLU A 140 1.11 15.00 21.67
C GLU A 140 1.83 14.10 20.66
N ASP A 141 3.07 14.48 20.31
CA ASP A 141 4.02 13.64 19.58
C ASP A 141 4.47 12.48 20.48
N ASN A 142 3.55 11.54 20.70
CA ASN A 142 3.80 10.30 21.39
C ASN A 142 3.72 9.16 20.36
N PRO A 143 4.86 8.53 20.01
CA PRO A 143 4.89 7.50 18.98
C PRO A 143 4.20 6.20 19.38
N ARG A 144 3.77 6.08 20.63
CA ARG A 144 2.95 4.96 21.12
C ARG A 144 1.45 5.21 21.03
N VAL A 145 1.04 6.39 20.57
CA VAL A 145 -0.37 6.62 20.20
C VAL A 145 -0.72 5.59 19.14
N ASN A 146 -1.82 4.87 19.36
CA ASN A 146 -2.25 3.79 18.48
C ASN A 146 -1.30 2.57 18.39
N GLU A 147 -0.40 2.35 19.36
CA GLU A 147 0.49 1.17 19.39
C GLU A 147 -0.28 -0.16 19.18
N ALA A 148 -1.43 -0.32 19.83
CA ALA A 148 -2.27 -1.50 19.65
C ALA A 148 -2.88 -1.61 18.24
N LEU A 149 -3.20 -0.48 17.60
CA LEU A 149 -3.67 -0.45 16.22
C LEU A 149 -2.55 -0.86 15.26
N HIS A 150 -1.34 -0.33 15.45
CA HIS A 150 -0.19 -0.70 14.62
C HIS A 150 0.14 -2.20 14.75
N VAL A 151 0.06 -2.76 15.96
CA VAL A 151 0.18 -4.21 16.18
C VAL A 151 -0.91 -4.99 15.43
N TYR A 152 -2.16 -4.49 15.45
CA TYR A 152 -3.24 -5.09 14.66
C TYR A 152 -2.94 -5.04 13.15
N GLU A 153 -2.55 -3.88 12.63
CA GLU A 153 -2.23 -3.69 11.20
C GLU A 153 -1.06 -4.58 10.77
N ALA A 154 0.01 -4.66 11.56
CA ALA A 154 1.14 -5.58 11.33
C ALA A 154 0.65 -7.02 11.14
N ARG A 155 -0.26 -7.48 12.00
CA ARG A 155 -0.75 -8.87 12.03
C ARG A 155 -1.80 -9.16 10.97
N ARG A 156 -2.71 -8.21 10.72
CA ARG A 156 -3.96 -8.42 9.99
C ARG A 156 -3.93 -7.85 8.58
N VAL A 157 -3.26 -6.71 8.41
CA VAL A 157 -3.09 -6.05 7.11
C VAL A 157 -1.83 -6.56 6.43
N TYR A 158 -0.67 -6.42 7.09
CA TYR A 158 0.64 -6.75 6.50
C TYR A 158 1.03 -8.22 6.69
N GLY A 159 0.27 -8.99 7.47
CA GLY A 159 0.44 -10.43 7.64
C GLY A 159 1.74 -10.84 8.33
N TRP A 160 2.42 -9.94 9.05
CA TRP A 160 3.66 -10.25 9.74
C TRP A 160 3.44 -11.29 10.84
N PRO A 161 4.32 -12.28 11.02
CA PRO A 161 4.21 -13.26 12.10
C PRO A 161 4.40 -12.60 13.49
N VAL A 162 4.00 -13.32 14.55
CA VAL A 162 3.95 -12.78 15.93
C VAL A 162 5.33 -12.37 16.42
N ASP A 163 6.35 -13.18 16.15
CA ASP A 163 7.76 -12.94 16.48
C ASP A 163 8.29 -11.69 15.77
N LEU A 164 8.03 -11.54 14.47
CA LEU A 164 8.44 -10.37 13.70
C LEU A 164 7.75 -9.10 14.20
N THR A 165 6.45 -9.18 14.49
CA THR A 165 5.66 -8.07 15.04
C THR A 165 6.23 -7.63 16.38
N SER A 166 6.45 -8.57 17.30
CA SER A 166 7.05 -8.29 18.61
C SER A 166 8.41 -7.60 18.49
N LYS A 167 9.29 -8.14 17.64
CA LYS A 167 10.63 -7.60 17.42
C LYS A 167 10.62 -6.20 16.80
N ARG A 168 9.81 -5.97 15.76
CA ARG A 168 9.76 -4.67 15.06
C ARG A 168 9.07 -3.59 15.91
N MET A 169 7.99 -3.95 16.60
CA MET A 169 7.21 -3.01 17.39
C MET A 169 7.76 -2.78 18.80
N GLY A 170 8.75 -3.56 19.25
CA GLY A 170 9.31 -3.45 20.61
C GLY A 170 8.32 -3.83 21.72
N VAL A 171 7.32 -4.66 21.39
CA VAL A 171 6.29 -5.14 22.34
C VAL A 171 6.59 -6.57 22.77
N ASN A 172 6.17 -6.94 23.97
CA ASN A 172 6.31 -8.32 24.44
C ASN A 172 5.52 -9.27 23.52
N GLN A 173 6.14 -10.38 23.10
CA GLN A 173 5.54 -11.38 22.23
C GLN A 173 4.18 -11.89 22.75
N ASN A 174 4.04 -12.07 24.08
CA ASN A 174 2.80 -12.49 24.73
C ASN A 174 1.70 -11.42 24.71
N SER A 175 2.06 -10.16 24.45
CA SER A 175 1.11 -9.03 24.33
C SER A 175 0.56 -8.86 22.92
N VAL A 176 1.24 -9.39 21.89
CA VAL A 176 0.82 -9.24 20.48
C VAL A 176 -0.60 -9.76 20.26
N GLY A 177 -0.91 -10.96 20.75
CA GLY A 177 -2.25 -11.55 20.65
C GLY A 177 -3.32 -10.69 21.33
N PRO A 178 -3.20 -10.41 22.65
CA PRO A 178 -4.13 -9.55 23.37
C PRO A 178 -4.33 -8.16 22.75
N MET A 179 -3.27 -7.53 22.24
CA MET A 179 -3.36 -6.22 21.57
C MET A 179 -4.14 -6.32 20.25
N THR A 180 -3.86 -7.35 19.43
CA THR A 180 -4.60 -7.62 18.19
C THR A 180 -6.09 -7.81 18.49
N SER A 181 -6.44 -8.70 19.43
CA SER A 181 -7.84 -8.99 19.79
C SER A 181 -8.55 -7.83 20.49
N ARG A 182 -7.81 -6.89 21.09
CA ARG A 182 -8.40 -5.66 21.62
C ARG A 182 -8.91 -4.76 20.48
N ILE A 183 -8.18 -4.67 19.38
CA ILE A 183 -8.59 -3.87 18.22
C ILE A 183 -9.71 -4.55 17.44
N GLU A 184 -9.63 -5.87 17.24
CA GLU A 184 -10.72 -6.63 16.60
C GLU A 184 -12.06 -6.40 17.31
N ARG A 185 -12.09 -6.54 18.64
CA ARG A 185 -13.29 -6.23 19.44
C ARG A 185 -13.73 -4.77 19.40
N LYS A 186 -12.84 -3.82 19.11
CA LYS A 186 -13.23 -2.43 18.89
C LYS A 186 -13.88 -2.26 17.52
N ILE A 187 -13.33 -2.89 16.49
CA ILE A 187 -13.89 -2.89 15.14
C ILE A 187 -15.29 -3.49 15.17
N ASP A 188 -15.46 -4.68 15.75
CA ASP A 188 -16.77 -5.35 15.84
C ASP A 188 -17.82 -4.48 16.55
N ARG A 189 -17.43 -3.80 17.64
CA ARG A 189 -18.33 -2.89 18.36
C ARG A 189 -18.70 -1.63 17.58
N THR A 190 -17.80 -1.14 16.74
CA THR A 190 -17.95 0.13 16.01
C THR A 190 -18.65 -0.07 14.68
N ALA A 191 -18.38 -1.18 13.99
CA ALA A 191 -18.90 -1.51 12.68
C ALA A 191 -20.23 -2.28 12.71
N GLY A 192 -20.68 -2.74 13.89
CA GLY A 192 -21.99 -3.34 14.08
C GLY A 192 -22.08 -4.76 13.50
N ALA A 193 -22.90 -4.95 12.46
CA ALA A 193 -23.02 -6.25 11.77
C ALA A 193 -21.77 -6.60 10.94
N ALA A 194 -20.99 -5.59 10.54
CA ALA A 194 -19.69 -5.77 9.93
C ALA A 194 -18.64 -6.08 11.01
N SER A 195 -17.71 -6.99 10.71
CA SER A 195 -16.75 -7.48 11.69
C SER A 195 -15.30 -7.26 11.25
N ALA A 196 -14.38 -7.41 12.19
CA ALA A 196 -12.95 -7.52 11.91
C ALA A 196 -12.63 -8.64 10.91
N ALA A 197 -13.48 -9.67 10.81
CA ALA A 197 -13.34 -10.73 9.82
C ALA A 197 -13.60 -10.25 8.39
N ALA A 198 -14.51 -9.30 8.17
CA ALA A 198 -14.77 -8.71 6.86
C ALA A 198 -13.54 -7.93 6.35
N ALA A 199 -12.96 -7.06 7.20
CA ALA A 199 -11.70 -6.38 6.89
C ALA A 199 -10.57 -7.39 6.61
N GLN A 200 -10.43 -8.43 7.44
CA GLN A 200 -9.42 -9.46 7.23
C GLN A 200 -9.61 -10.21 5.91
N ALA A 201 -10.85 -10.53 5.53
CA ALA A 201 -11.15 -11.21 4.28
C ALA A 201 -10.75 -10.36 3.07
N LEU A 202 -10.98 -9.04 3.12
CA LEU A 202 -10.52 -8.10 2.11
C LEU A 202 -8.98 -8.12 2.00
N PHE A 203 -8.27 -7.93 3.12
CA PHE A 203 -6.80 -7.93 3.10
C PHE A 203 -6.24 -9.28 2.63
N ASN A 204 -6.82 -10.41 3.06
CA ASN A 204 -6.41 -11.73 2.58
C ASN A 204 -6.63 -11.93 1.07
N ARG A 205 -7.64 -11.27 0.48
CA ARG A 205 -7.95 -11.36 -0.95
C ARG A 205 -6.94 -10.58 -1.79
N TYR A 206 -6.53 -9.41 -1.31
CA TYR A 206 -5.77 -8.45 -2.10
C TYR A 206 -4.27 -8.43 -1.78
N MET A 207 -3.88 -8.64 -0.53
CA MET A 207 -2.47 -8.61 -0.15
C MET A 207 -1.75 -9.80 -0.79
N GLN A 208 -0.76 -9.51 -1.64
CA GLN A 208 0.19 -10.52 -2.04
C GLN A 208 0.94 -10.89 -0.77
N LYS A 209 0.68 -12.10 -0.23
CA LYS A 209 1.32 -12.56 1.01
C LYS A 209 2.82 -12.28 0.89
N GLY A 210 3.33 -11.37 1.72
CA GLY A 210 4.74 -11.00 1.78
C GLY A 210 5.57 -12.22 2.16
N GLY A 211 5.85 -13.06 1.18
CA GLY A 211 6.59 -14.30 1.33
C GLY A 211 8.07 -14.02 1.14
N GLY A 212 8.79 -13.91 2.26
CA GLY A 212 10.24 -14.11 2.30
C GLY A 212 11.08 -12.96 1.77
N PHE A 213 11.25 -11.92 2.58
CA PHE A 213 12.47 -11.12 2.61
C PHE A 213 12.98 -11.03 4.04
#